data_AF-A0A662J397-F1
#
_entry.id   AF-A0A662J397-F1
#
_cell.length_a   1.000
_cell.length_b   1.000
_cell.length_c   1.000
_cell.angle_alpha   90.00
_cell.angle_beta   90.00
_cell.angle_gamma   90.00
#
_symmetry.space_group_name_H-M   'P 1'
#
loop_
_entity.id
_entity.type
_entity.pdbx_description
1 polymer ?
#
loop_
_entity_poly.entity_id
_entity_poly.type
_entity_poly.pdbx_seq_one_letter_code
_entity_poly.pdbx_strand_id
1 'polypeptide(L)'
;YPDPEALYKLTWKIAKTSQVGYFAYTKDLTICEDCGDVSGGILDQCPRCNSPNVRYWSRVTGYYQEVSGWNEAKKKELKERYRVGVLTI
;
A
#
# COMPACT_ATOMS: atom_id res chain seq x y z
N TYR A 1 3.54 -5.70 10.09
CA TYR A 1 2.39 -4.77 10.05
C TYR A 1 2.66 -3.61 11.01
N PRO A 2 2.13 -2.39 10.78
CA PRO A 2 2.27 -1.28 11.73
C PRO A 2 1.56 -1.58 13.06
N ASP A 3 2.12 -1.04 14.15
CA ASP A 3 1.53 -1.15 15.49
C ASP A 3 0.18 -0.41 15.57
N PRO A 4 -0.92 -1.07 16.00
CA PRO A 4 -2.25 -0.44 16.04
C PRO A 4 -2.34 0.79 16.96
N GLU A 5 -1.65 0.77 18.10
CA GLU A 5 -1.67 1.86 19.07
C GLU A 5 -0.90 3.09 18.53
N ALA A 6 0.22 2.86 17.85
CA ALA A 6 0.97 3.91 17.16
C ALA A 6 0.14 4.55 16.04
N LEU A 7 -0.57 3.74 15.24
CA LEU A 7 -1.49 4.23 14.22
C LEU A 7 -2.63 5.06 14.82
N TYR A 8 -3.23 4.60 15.92
CA TYR A 8 -4.26 5.33 16.63
C TYR A 8 -3.76 6.68 17.14
N LYS A 9 -2.60 6.71 17.81
CA LYS A 9 -1.97 7.95 18.30
C LYS A 9 -1.70 8.94 17.18
N LEU A 10 -1.19 8.48 16.03
CA LEU A 10 -0.97 9.32 14.86
C LEU A 10 -2.29 9.87 14.30
N THR A 11 -3.28 9.00 14.11
CA THR A 11 -4.62 9.36 13.64
C THR A 11 -5.23 10.43 14.55
N TRP A 12 -5.19 10.21 15.86
CA TRP A 12 -5.69 11.12 16.88
C TRP A 12 -5.01 12.49 16.81
N LYS A 13 -3.68 12.50 16.70
CA LYS A 13 -2.91 13.74 16.56
C LYS A 13 -3.30 14.50 15.30
N ILE A 14 -3.35 13.86 14.13
CA ILE A 14 -3.78 14.51 12.89
C ILE A 14 -5.18 15.11 13.06
N ALA A 15 -6.12 14.33 13.58
CA ALA A 15 -7.52 14.75 13.72
C ALA A 15 -7.75 15.88 14.74
N LYS A 16 -6.93 15.97 15.81
CA LYS A 16 -7.14 16.92 16.91
C LYS A 16 -6.20 18.12 16.89
N THR A 17 -5.03 18.00 16.28
CA THR A 17 -3.98 19.03 16.36
C THR A 17 -3.60 19.59 15.00
N SER A 18 -4.40 19.35 13.96
CA SER A 18 -4.19 19.93 12.63
C SER A 18 -5.51 20.41 12.03
N GLN A 19 -5.43 21.16 10.93
CA GLN A 19 -6.60 21.59 10.15
C GLN A 19 -6.90 20.64 8.97
N VAL A 20 -6.33 19.43 8.97
CA VAL A 20 -6.55 18.45 7.89
C VAL A 20 -7.99 17.94 7.94
N GLY A 21 -8.77 18.24 6.89
CA GLY A 21 -10.16 17.80 6.77
C GLY A 21 -10.33 16.37 6.25
N TYR A 22 -9.33 15.83 5.54
CA TYR A 22 -9.37 14.46 5.01
C TYR A 22 -7.94 13.92 4.83
N PHE A 23 -7.73 12.68 5.26
CA PHE A 23 -6.50 11.94 5.00
C PHE A 23 -6.81 10.44 4.90
N ALA A 24 -5.89 9.69 4.31
CA ALA A 24 -5.95 8.24 4.28
C ALA A 24 -4.54 7.66 4.33
N TYR A 25 -4.43 6.47 4.93
CA TYR A 25 -3.21 5.67 4.83
C TYR A 25 -3.20 4.91 3.51
N THR A 26 -2.06 4.94 2.82
CA THR A 26 -1.84 4.14 1.61
C THR A 26 -1.07 2.87 1.98
N LYS A 27 -1.57 1.72 1.52
CA LYS A 27 -0.91 0.43 1.60
C LYS A 27 -0.82 -0.12 0.18
N ASP A 28 0.37 -0.48 -0.26
CA ASP A 28 0.52 -1.20 -1.53
C ASP A 28 0.01 -2.63 -1.36
N LEU A 29 -0.64 -3.17 -2.38
CA LEU A 29 -1.27 -4.49 -2.34
C LEU A 29 -0.81 -5.32 -3.54
N THR A 30 -0.52 -6.59 -3.27
CA THR A 30 -0.37 -7.65 -4.26
C THR A 30 -1.61 -8.54 -4.20
N ILE A 31 -2.28 -8.72 -5.34
CA ILE A 31 -3.45 -9.58 -5.49
C ILE A 31 -3.04 -10.77 -6.35
N CYS A 32 -3.22 -11.98 -5.84
CA CYS A 32 -2.96 -13.20 -6.60
C CYS A 32 -4.16 -13.57 -7.46
N GLU A 33 -3.94 -13.73 -8.76
CA GLU A 33 -4.99 -14.09 -9.71
C GLU A 33 -5.32 -15.61 -9.67
N ASP A 34 -4.44 -16.44 -9.12
CA ASP A 34 -4.64 -17.90 -9.07
C ASP A 34 -5.38 -18.38 -7.80
N CYS A 35 -5.10 -17.78 -6.64
CA CYS A 35 -5.71 -18.19 -5.37
C CYS A 35 -6.53 -17.09 -4.67
N GLY A 36 -6.56 -15.88 -5.21
CA GLY A 36 -7.33 -14.75 -4.67
C GLY A 36 -6.75 -14.12 -3.40
N ASP A 37 -5.56 -14.53 -2.95
CA ASP A 37 -4.92 -13.93 -1.77
C ASP A 37 -4.57 -12.46 -2.01
N VAL A 38 -4.84 -11.62 -1.00
CA VAL A 38 -4.47 -10.21 -1.01
C VAL A 38 -3.43 -9.96 0.07
N SER A 39 -2.22 -9.67 -0.38
CA SER A 39 -1.05 -9.46 0.46
C SER A 39 -0.61 -8.00 0.46
N GLY A 40 0.04 -7.58 1.55
CA GLY A 40 0.60 -6.23 1.66
C GLY A 40 1.96 -6.13 1.01
N GLY A 41 2.21 -5.03 0.31
CA GLY A 41 3.46 -4.74 -0.40
C GLY A 41 3.33 -4.94 -1.91
N ILE A 42 4.45 -4.71 -2.60
CA ILE A 42 4.64 -5.08 -4.01
C ILE A 42 5.53 -6.32 -3.99
N LEU A 43 4.90 -7.49 -4.04
CA LEU A 43 5.56 -8.80 -3.98
C LEU A 43 5.56 -9.44 -5.37
N ASP A 44 6.70 -10.00 -5.78
CA ASP A 44 6.85 -10.65 -7.09
C ASP A 44 6.05 -11.96 -7.21
N GLN A 45 5.67 -12.56 -6.07
CA GLN A 45 4.92 -13.82 -6.01
C GLN A 45 3.92 -13.79 -4.83
N CYS A 46 2.86 -14.57 -4.96
CA CYS A 46 1.88 -14.75 -3.90
C CYS A 46 2.52 -15.50 -2.71
N PRO A 47 2.51 -14.96 -1.48
CA PRO A 47 3.09 -15.65 -0.32
C PRO A 47 2.28 -16.86 0.15
N ARG A 48 1.03 -17.01 -0.32
CA ARG A 48 0.16 -18.16 0.01
C ARG A 48 0.41 -19.36 -0.89
N CYS A 49 0.41 -19.16 -2.21
CA CYS A 49 0.49 -20.26 -3.19
C CYS A 49 1.74 -20.24 -4.07
N ASN A 50 2.64 -19.27 -3.87
CA ASN A 50 3.87 -19.06 -4.64
C ASN A 50 3.65 -18.79 -6.15
N SER A 51 2.41 -18.46 -6.55
CA SER A 51 2.13 -18.08 -7.93
C SER A 51 2.81 -16.75 -8.29
N PRO A 52 3.44 -16.65 -9.48
CA PRO A 52 3.92 -15.40 -10.04
C PRO A 52 2.80 -14.56 -10.69
N ASN A 53 1.59 -15.13 -10.83
CA ASN A 53 0.45 -14.47 -11.45
C ASN A 53 -0.21 -13.50 -10.46
N VAL A 54 0.34 -12.28 -10.38
CA VAL A 54 -0.08 -11.25 -9.44
C VAL A 54 -0.31 -9.90 -10.09
N ARG A 55 -1.25 -9.14 -9.53
CA ARG A 55 -1.54 -7.74 -9.89
C ARG A 55 -1.30 -6.83 -8.70
N TYR A 56 -0.98 -5.58 -8.99
CA TYR A 56 -0.66 -4.58 -7.97
C TYR A 56 -1.74 -3.52 -7.88
N TRP A 57 -2.14 -3.18 -6.66
CA TRP A 57 -3.07 -2.12 -6.36
C TRP A 57 -2.44 -1.12 -5.40
N SER A 58 -2.58 0.16 -5.71
CA SER A 58 -2.05 1.24 -4.87
C SER A 58 -2.88 2.51 -5.06
N ARG A 59 -2.55 3.57 -4.31
CA ARG A 59 -3.30 4.83 -4.27
C ARG A 59 -2.38 6.01 -4.49
N VAL A 60 -2.58 6.74 -5.60
CA VAL A 60 -1.87 8.00 -5.91
C VAL A 60 -2.80 9.20 -5.92
N THR A 61 -3.96 9.10 -6.58
CA THR A 61 -4.90 10.22 -6.78
C THR A 61 -6.18 10.07 -5.94
N GLY A 62 -6.05 9.59 -4.70
CA GLY A 62 -7.13 9.56 -3.71
C GLY A 62 -7.95 8.27 -3.60
N TYR A 63 -7.89 7.37 -4.58
CA TYR A 63 -8.55 6.06 -4.55
C TYR A 63 -7.61 4.94 -5.04
N TYR A 64 -7.93 3.70 -4.68
CA TYR A 64 -7.18 2.54 -5.15
C TYR A 64 -7.47 2.26 -6.61
N GLN A 65 -6.42 2.01 -7.36
CA GLN A 65 -6.47 1.59 -8.75
C GLN A 65 -5.41 0.53 -8.98
N GLU A 66 -5.67 -0.33 -9.95
CA GLU A 66 -4.67 -1.25 -10.44
C GLU A 66 -3.55 -0.50 -11.16
N VAL A 67 -2.30 -0.85 -10.83
CA VAL A 67 -1.10 -0.19 -11.35
C VAL A 67 -0.91 -0.39 -12.86
N SER A 68 -1.41 -1.49 -13.43
CA SER A 68 -1.30 -1.75 -14.87
C SER A 68 -2.03 -0.69 -15.71
N GLY A 69 -3.15 -0.17 -15.20
CA GLY A 69 -3.95 0.89 -15.83
C GLY A 69 -3.41 2.31 -15.63
N TRP A 70 -2.23 2.46 -15.01
CA TRP A 70 -1.67 3.78 -14.73
C TRP A 70 -0.91 4.38 -15.91
N ASN A 71 -0.90 5.70 -15.97
CA ASN A 71 0.02 6.43 -16.82
C ASN A 71 1.47 6.36 -16.28
N GLU A 72 2.43 6.74 -17.12
CA GLU A 72 3.85 6.64 -16.79
C GLU A 72 4.26 7.49 -15.59
N ALA A 73 3.62 8.66 -15.38
CA ALA A 73 3.90 9.51 -14.24
C ALA A 73 3.54 8.84 -12.90
N LYS A 74 2.35 8.20 -12.82
CA LYS A 74 1.92 7.46 -11.63
C LYS A 74 2.81 6.23 -11.39
N LYS A 75 3.20 5.50 -12.44
CA LYS A 75 4.13 4.36 -12.32
C LYS A 75 5.51 4.81 -11.83
N LYS A 76 6.00 5.97 -12.31
CA LYS A 76 7.26 6.55 -11.85
C LYS A 76 7.20 6.90 -10.36
N GLU A 77 6.14 7.55 -9.90
CA GLU A 77 5.94 7.84 -8.47
C GLU A 77 5.97 6.55 -7.63
N LEU A 78 5.28 5.48 -8.05
CA LEU A 78 5.28 4.22 -7.32
C LEU A 78 6.67 3.60 -7.17
N LYS A 79 7.50 3.68 -8.23
CA LYS A 79 8.87 3.18 -8.26
C LYS A 79 9.79 4.00 -7.36
N GLU A 80 9.63 5.33 -7.36
CA GLU A 80 10.46 6.25 -6.58
C GLU A 80 9.98 6.40 -5.12
N ARG A 81 8.77 5.94 -4.80
CA ARG A 81 8.19 6.03 -3.46
C ARG A 81 9.09 5.36 -2.42
N TYR A 82 9.56 6.16 -1.49
CA TYR A 82 10.31 5.68 -0.34
C TYR A 82 9.42 4.80 0.54
N ARG A 83 9.91 3.59 0.84
CA ARG A 83 9.27 2.63 1.74
C ARG A 83 10.25 2.33 2.86
N VAL A 84 9.80 2.50 4.09
CA VAL A 84 10.58 2.07 5.26
C VAL A 84 10.54 0.55 5.28
N GLY A 85 11.67 -0.09 5.01
CA GLY A 85 11.83 -1.53 5.21
C GLY A 85 11.65 -1.84 6.69
N VAL A 86 10.72 -2.75 7.03
CA VAL A 86 10.68 -3.29 8.39
C VAL A 86 11.89 -4.20 8.51
N LEU A 87 12.95 -3.73 9.19
CA LEU A 87 14.03 -4.60 9.65
C LEU A 87 13.39 -5.65 10.56
N THR A 88 13.27 -6.88 10.07
CA THR A 88 13.01 -8.05 10.91
C THR A 88 14.22 -8.22 11.82
N ILE A 89 14.03 -8.00 13.12
CA ILE A 89 14.94 -8.45 14.17
C ILE A 89 14.68 -9.94 14.40
#